data_AF-A0A3B1BY39-F1
#
_entry.id   AF-A0A3B1BY39-F1
#
_cell.length_a   1.000
_cell.length_b   1.000
_cell.length_c   1.000
_cell.angle_alpha   90.00
_cell.angle_beta   90.00
_cell.angle_gamma   90.00
#
_symmetry.space_group_name_H-M   'P 1'
#
loop_
_entity.id
_entity.type
_entity.pdbx_description
1 polymer ?
#
loop_
_entity_poly.entity_id
_entity_poly.type
_entity_poly.pdbx_seq_one_letter_code
_entity_poly.pdbx_strand_id
1 'polypeptide(L)'
;MPKTRINLSLDQDLADFAKIFASENRTTFADIVTQYLLALKREAEGKSMETILAHPAFKNAMANAQDKLRTGTAKWHSYDDMFSS
;
A
#
# COMPACT_ATOMS: atom_id res chain seq x y z
N MET A 1 -11.60 -11.40 1.20
CA MET A 1 -10.54 -10.87 2.09
C MET A 1 -10.94 -11.16 3.53
N PRO A 2 -10.05 -11.70 4.38
CA PRO A 2 -10.35 -11.90 5.80
C PRO A 2 -10.60 -10.54 6.46
N LYS A 3 -11.67 -10.44 7.24
CA LYS A 3 -12.03 -9.22 7.98
C LYS A 3 -11.27 -9.21 9.31
N THR A 4 -10.44 -8.19 9.52
CA THR A 4 -9.77 -7.96 10.81
C THR A 4 -10.54 -6.89 11.59
N ARG A 5 -10.78 -7.11 12.89
CA ARG A 5 -11.45 -6.13 13.76
C ARG A 5 -10.42 -5.21 14.40
N ILE A 6 -10.70 -3.90 14.38
CA ILE A 6 -9.96 -2.87 15.10
C ILE A 6 -10.92 -2.27 16.13
N ASN A 7 -10.49 -2.19 17.40
CA ASN A 7 -11.25 -1.53 18.45
C ASN A 7 -10.69 -0.12 18.67
N LEU A 8 -11.57 0.88 18.69
CA LEU A 8 -11.22 2.29 18.89
C LEU A 8 -12.00 2.82 20.09
N SER A 9 -11.31 3.48 21.01
CA SER A 9 -11.92 4.24 22.09
C SER A 9 -12.01 5.71 21.67
N LEU A 10 -13.19 6.29 21.78
CA LEU A 10 -13.48 7.70 21.54
C LEU A 10 -14.11 8.27 22.80
N ASP A 11 -13.93 9.56 23.05
CA ASP A 11 -14.77 10.24 24.03
C ASP A 11 -16.24 10.24 23.56
N GLN A 12 -17.14 10.41 24.53
CA GLN A 12 -18.58 10.27 24.29
C GLN A 12 -19.09 11.32 23.29
N ASP A 13 -18.64 12.57 23.42
CA ASP A 13 -19.10 13.67 22.58
C ASP A 13 -18.71 13.44 21.11
N LEU A 14 -17.46 13.01 20.88
CA LEU A 14 -16.98 12.65 19.55
C LEU A 14 -17.69 11.43 18.98
N ALA A 15 -17.98 10.42 19.80
CA ALA A 15 -18.72 9.23 19.37
C ALA A 15 -20.15 9.58 18.94
N ASP A 16 -20.82 10.48 19.65
CA ASP A 16 -22.18 10.90 19.32
C ASP A 16 -22.22 11.79 18.08
N PHE A 17 -21.27 12.72 17.95
CA PHE A 17 -21.08 13.47 16.70
C PHE A 17 -20.86 12.54 15.51
N ALA A 18 -19.95 11.56 15.63
CA ALA A 18 -19.63 10.64 14.55
C ALA A 18 -20.84 9.79 14.11
N LYS A 19 -21.70 9.38 15.04
CA LYS A 19 -22.94 8.66 14.74
C LYS A 19 -23.93 9.54 13.96
N ILE A 20 -24.13 10.78 14.40
CA ILE A 20 -25.04 11.73 13.74
C ILE A 20 -24.55 12.00 12.31
N PHE A 21 -23.27 12.35 12.17
CA PHE A 21 -22.66 12.63 10.87
C PHE A 21 -22.78 11.43 9.91
N ALA A 22 -22.50 10.22 10.40
CA ALA A 22 -22.63 9.02 9.58
C ALA A 22 -24.09 8.77 9.15
N SER A 23 -25.04 8.95 10.06
CA SER A 23 -26.48 8.79 9.78
C SER A 23 -26.98 9.76 8.72
N GLU A 24 -26.63 11.05 8.83
CA GLU A 24 -27.00 12.09 7.86
C GLU A 24 -26.48 11.79 6.46
N ASN A 25 -25.31 11.16 6.37
CA ASN A 25 -24.68 10.77 5.11
C ASN A 25 -25.02 9.33 4.67
N ARG A 26 -26.00 8.67 5.32
CA ARG A 26 -26.43 7.28 5.05
C ARG A 26 -25.27 6.28 5.02
N THR A 27 -24.32 6.45 5.94
CA THR A 27 -23.10 5.64 6.06
C THR A 27 -22.88 5.21 7.51
N THR A 28 -21.79 4.51 7.79
CA THR A 28 -21.35 4.17 9.15
C THR A 28 -20.01 4.81 9.47
N PHE A 29 -19.72 5.04 10.75
CA PHE A 29 -18.40 5.51 11.18
C PHE A 29 -17.28 4.56 10.72
N ALA A 30 -17.54 3.24 10.75
CA ALA A 30 -16.61 2.23 10.26
C ALA A 30 -16.31 2.39 8.77
N ASP A 31 -17.33 2.69 7.94
CA ASP A 31 -17.13 2.93 6.51
C ASP A 31 -16.33 4.21 6.26
N ILE A 32 -16.62 5.29 6.98
CA ILE A 32 -15.85 6.55 6.90
C ILE A 32 -14.36 6.28 7.19
N VAL A 33 -14.06 5.63 8.32
CA VAL A 33 -12.68 5.30 8.71
C VAL A 33 -12.02 4.38 7.69
N THR A 34 -12.75 3.37 7.19
CA THR A 34 -12.23 2.44 6.18
C THR A 34 -11.86 3.16 4.90
N GLN A 35 -12.73 4.03 4.39
CA GLN A 35 -12.48 4.79 3.16
C GLN A 35 -11.33 5.77 3.33
N TYR A 36 -11.25 6.46 4.48
CA TYR A 36 -10.12 7.34 4.79
C TYR A 36 -8.79 6.56 4.80
N LEU A 37 -8.72 5.44 5.51
CA LEU A 37 -7.51 4.61 5.57
C LEU A 37 -7.12 4.03 4.20
N LEU A 38 -8.10 3.67 3.37
CA LEU A 38 -7.85 3.24 1.99
C LEU A 38 -7.28 4.37 1.12
N ALA A 39 -7.83 5.58 1.22
CA ALA A 39 -7.32 6.75 0.51
C ALA A 39 -5.89 7.07 0.96
N LEU A 40 -5.65 7.12 2.28
CA LEU A 40 -4.33 7.35 2.86
C LEU A 40 -3.31 6.29 2.41
N LYS A 41 -3.70 5.01 2.42
CA LYS A 41 -2.85 3.92 1.93
C LYS A 41 -2.46 4.14 0.47
N ARG A 42 -3.41 4.48 -0.40
CA ARG A 42 -3.15 4.71 -1.83
C ARG A 42 -2.21 5.88 -2.07
N GLU A 43 -2.40 6.98 -1.34
CA GLU A 43 -1.49 8.13 -1.43
C GLU A 43 -0.09 7.82 -0.90
N ALA A 44 0.01 7.07 0.20
CA ALA A 44 1.27 6.65 0.79
C ALA A 44 2.02 5.65 -0.10
N GLU A 45 1.32 4.70 -0.73
CA GLU A 45 1.87 3.79 -1.73
C GLU A 45 2.36 4.55 -2.97
N GLY A 46 1.63 5.58 -3.42
CA GLY A 46 2.08 6.45 -4.51
C GLY A 46 3.40 7.19 -4.17
N LYS A 47 3.49 7.77 -2.97
CA LYS A 47 4.69 8.48 -2.49
C LYS A 47 5.87 7.55 -2.19
N SER A 48 5.61 6.33 -1.70
CA SER A 48 6.67 5.33 -1.49
C SER A 48 7.23 4.83 -2.81
N MET A 49 6.37 4.67 -3.84
CA MET A 49 6.79 4.35 -5.19
C MET A 49 7.64 5.46 -5.79
N GLU A 50 7.25 6.74 -5.65
CA GLU A 50 8.07 7.88 -6.09
C GLU A 50 9.45 7.90 -5.41
N THR A 51 9.49 7.59 -4.11
CA THR A 51 10.76 7.51 -3.35
C THR A 51 11.63 6.35 -3.83
N ILE A 52 11.04 5.18 -4.11
CA ILE A 52 11.74 4.00 -4.63
C ILE A 52 12.27 4.25 -6.04
N LEU A 53 11.47 4.85 -6.92
CA LEU A 53 11.86 5.19 -8.29
C LEU A 53 12.95 6.27 -8.33
N ALA A 54 12.94 7.20 -7.37
CA ALA A 54 13.99 8.22 -7.22
C ALA A 54 15.29 7.68 -6.60
N HIS A 55 15.27 6.47 -6.03
CA HIS A 55 16.44 5.93 -5.33
C HIS A 55 17.55 5.51 -6.32
N PRO A 56 18.82 5.92 -6.13
CA PRO A 56 19.92 5.59 -7.04
C PRO A 56 20.09 4.08 -7.28
N ALA A 57 19.83 3.26 -6.25
CA ALA A 57 19.89 1.80 -6.39
C ALA A 57 18.88 1.25 -7.41
N PHE A 58 17.69 1.85 -7.52
CA PHE A 58 16.69 1.45 -8.51
C PHE A 58 17.17 1.76 -9.93
N LYS A 59 17.68 2.99 -10.16
CA LYS A 59 18.27 3.39 -11.44
C LYS A 59 19.46 2.50 -11.83
N ASN A 60 20.32 2.17 -10.88
CA ASN A 60 21.48 1.31 -11.10
C ASN A 60 21.07 -0.15 -11.39
N ALA A 61 20.07 -0.68 -10.68
CA ALA A 61 19.54 -2.02 -10.93
C ALA A 61 18.92 -2.12 -12.34
N MET A 62 18.16 -1.11 -12.77
CA MET A 62 17.60 -1.03 -14.12
C MET A 62 18.68 -0.94 -15.20
N ALA A 63 19.68 -0.07 -15.03
CA ALA A 63 20.80 0.06 -15.96
C ALA A 63 21.57 -1.26 -16.09
N ASN A 64 21.83 -1.94 -14.97
CA ASN A 64 22.49 -3.26 -14.97
C ASN A 64 21.64 -4.34 -15.63
N ALA A 65 20.32 -4.35 -15.42
CA ALA A 65 19.43 -5.29 -16.08
C ALA A 65 19.40 -5.07 -17.61
N GLN A 66 19.30 -3.80 -18.05
CA GLN A 66 19.37 -3.44 -19.46
C GLN A 66 20.71 -3.83 -20.09
N ASP A 67 21.83 -3.61 -19.39
CA ASP A 67 23.14 -3.97 -19.89
C ASP A 67 23.31 -5.49 -20.04
N LYS A 68 22.82 -6.27 -19.07
CA LYS A 68 22.81 -7.74 -19.14
C LYS A 68 21.94 -8.26 -20.29
N LEU A 69 20.79 -7.63 -20.54
CA LEU A 69 19.93 -7.97 -21.68
C LEU A 69 20.61 -7.62 -23.00
N ARG A 70 21.21 -6.43 -23.10
CA ARG A 70 21.94 -5.97 -24.29
C ARG A 70 23.14 -6.86 -24.63
N THR A 71 23.86 -7.31 -23.61
CA THR A 71 25.05 -8.15 -23.76
C THR A 71 24.74 -9.64 -23.86
N GLY A 72 23.46 -10.05 -23.72
CA GLY A 72 23.05 -11.45 -23.75
C GLY A 72 23.52 -12.26 -22.53
N THR A 73 23.95 -11.60 -21.45
CA THR A 73 24.44 -12.26 -20.22
C THR A 73 23.33 -12.46 -19.18
N ALA A 74 22.11 -12.03 -19.48
CA ALA A 74 20.94 -12.27 -18.64
C ALA A 74 20.63 -13.77 -18.55
N LYS A 75 20.64 -14.32 -17.33
CA LYS A 75 20.22 -15.70 -17.05
C LYS A 75 18.79 -15.69 -16.49
N TRP A 76 17.93 -16.48 -17.09
CA TRP A 76 16.59 -16.73 -16.58
C TRP A 76 16.66 -17.91 -15.62
N HIS A 77 16.16 -17.71 -14.40
CA HIS A 77 16.05 -18.75 -13.38
C HIS A 77 14.57 -19.09 -13.22
N SER A 78 14.25 -20.37 -13.04
CA SER A 78 12.89 -20.77 -12.70
C SER A 78 12.57 -20.38 -11.24
N TYR A 79 11.29 -20.39 -10.89
CA TYR A 79 10.86 -20.08 -9.51
C TYR A 79 11.53 -21.01 -8.50
N ASP A 80 11.58 -22.30 -8.81
CA ASP A 80 12.19 -23.31 -7.95
C ASP A 80 13.70 -23.07 -7.82
N ASP A 81 14.39 -22.63 -8.86
CA ASP A 81 15.84 -22.31 -8.80
C ASP A 81 16.19 -21.15 -7.85
N MET A 82 15.24 -20.22 -7.61
CA MET A 82 15.49 -19.05 -6.77
C MET A 82 14.94 -19.16 -5.35
N PHE A 83 13.90 -19.98 -5.14
CA PHE A 83 13.13 -19.97 -3.90
C PHE A 83 12.98 -21.35 -3.23
N SER A 84 13.60 -22.41 -3.77
CA SER A 84 13.71 -23.66 -3.05
C SER A 84 14.84 -23.58 -2.02
N SER A 85 14.45 -23.54 -0.74
CA SER A 85 15.29 -23.65 0.44
C SER A 85 14.56 -24.47 1.49
#